data_AF-A0A7C7MLV1-F1
#
_entry.id   AF-A0A7C7MLV1-F1
#
_cell.length_a   1.000
_cell.length_b   1.000
_cell.length_c   1.000
_cell.angle_alpha   90.00
_cell.angle_beta   90.00
_cell.angle_gamma   90.00
#
_symmetry.space_group_name_H-M   'P 1'
#
loop_
_entity.id
_entity.type
_entity.pdbx_description
1 polymer ?
#
loop_
_entity_poly.entity_id
_entity_poly.type
_entity_poly.pdbx_seq_one_letter_code
_entity_poly.pdbx_strand_id
1 'polypeptide(L)' 'MKQVAIIDKNILRICIYEIKFNELNPSIAMDEAIEIAKVFGSDKSGAFINGVIDSFV' A
#
# COMPACT_ATOMS: atom_id res chain seq x y z
N MET A 1 -6.07 -14.27 14.60
CA MET A 1 -5.75 -13.63 13.30
C MET A 1 -5.38 -12.19 13.58
N LYS A 2 -4.15 -11.75 13.27
CA LYS A 2 -3.81 -10.33 13.37
C LYS A 2 -4.65 -9.59 12.33
N GLN A 3 -5.58 -8.76 12.78
CA GLN A 3 -6.29 -7.86 11.87
C GLN A 3 -5.28 -6.89 11.27
N VAL A 4 -5.21 -6.83 9.95
CA VAL A 4 -4.55 -5.73 9.24
C VAL A 4 -5.29 -4.44 9.64
N ALA A 5 -4.54 -3.39 9.95
CA ALA A 5 -5.15 -2.11 10.29
C ALA A 5 -6.05 -1.65 9.13
N ILE A 6 -7.20 -1.05 9.46
CA ILE A 6 -8.19 -0.65 8.44
C ILE A 6 -7.56 0.32 7.43
N ILE A 7 -6.69 1.21 7.90
CA ILE A 7 -5.95 2.17 7.07
C ILE A 7 -5.04 1.43 6.09
N ASP A 8 -4.13 0.58 6.59
CA ASP A 8 -3.22 -0.21 5.75
C ASP A 8 -3.98 -1.03 4.70
N LYS A 9 -5.11 -1.64 5.10
CA LYS A 9 -5.96 -2.42 4.20
C LYS A 9 -6.56 -1.57 3.08
N ASN A 10 -6.97 -0.34 3.36
CA ASN A 10 -7.54 0.54 2.36
C ASN A 10 -6.46 1.09 1.41
N ILE A 11 -5.27 1.40 1.94
CA ILE A 11 -4.12 1.82 1.12
C ILE A 11 -3.76 0.72 0.12
N LEU A 12 -3.62 -0.53 0.58
CA LEU A 12 -3.32 -1.67 -0.31
C LEU A 12 -4.37 -1.85 -1.40
N ARG A 13 -5.66 -1.68 -1.07
CA ARG A 13 -6.75 -1.80 -2.05
C ARG A 13 -6.65 -0.76 -3.17
N ILE A 14 -6.37 0.48 -2.82
CA ILE A 14 -6.21 1.57 -3.78
C ILE A 14 -5.00 1.30 -4.66
N CYS A 15 -3.84 1.03 -4.07
CA CYS A 15 -2.61 0.74 -4.81
C CYS A 15 -2.79 -0.43 -5.80
N ILE A 16 -3.35 -1.56 -5.34
CA ILE A 16 -3.60 -2.73 -6.21
C ILE A 16 -4.59 -2.38 -7.32
N TYR A 17 -5.62 -1.58 -7.01
CA TYR A 17 -6.58 -1.16 -8.02
C TYR A 17 -5.93 -0.30 -9.11
N GLU A 18 -5.09 0.67 -8.72
CA GLU A 18 -4.39 1.55 -9.66
C GLU A 18 -3.43 0.77 -10.56
N ILE A 19 -2.72 -0.20 -10.00
CA ILE A 19 -1.82 -1.08 -10.76
C ILE A 19 -2.60 -1.97 -11.75
N LYS A 20 -3.71 -2.57 -11.31
CA LYS A 20 -4.41 -3.59 -12.11
C LYS A 20 -5.42 -3.05 -13.11
N PHE A 21 -6.05 -1.92 -12.80
CA PHE A 21 -7.22 -1.45 -13.55
C PHE A 21 -7.07 -0.02 -14.08
N ASN A 22 -6.15 0.78 -13.53
CA ASN A 22 -5.91 2.15 -13.97
C ASN A 22 -4.63 2.31 -14.79
N GLU A 23 -3.91 1.21 -15.07
CA GLU A 23 -2.64 1.17 -15.82
C GLU A 23 -1.56 2.12 -15.27
N LEU A 24 -1.64 2.49 -13.99
CA LEU A 24 -0.63 3.32 -13.36
C LEU A 24 0.68 2.54 -13.23
N ASN A 25 1.81 3.22 -13.45
CA ASN A 25 3.12 2.62 -13.27
C ASN A 25 3.25 2.04 -11.84
N PRO A 26 3.57 0.73 -11.69
CA PRO A 26 3.66 0.10 -10.38
C PRO A 26 4.57 0.81 -9.38
N SER A 27 5.72 1.33 -9.84
CA SER A 27 6.65 2.05 -8.96
C SER A 27 6.01 3.31 -8.38
N ILE A 28 5.26 4.05 -9.19
CA ILE A 28 4.58 5.28 -8.76
C ILE A 28 3.47 4.94 -7.76
N ALA A 29 2.64 3.93 -8.07
CA ALA A 29 1.56 3.50 -7.18
C ALA A 29 2.09 2.99 -5.82
N MET A 30 3.26 2.34 -5.82
CA MET A 30 3.95 1.87 -4.62
C MET A 30 4.48 3.02 -3.77
N ASP A 31 5.20 3.95 -4.40
CA ASP A 31 5.79 5.10 -3.69
C ASP A 31 4.70 5.95 -3.01
N GLU A 32 3.61 6.25 -3.72
CA GLU A 32 2.47 6.99 -3.16
C GLU A 32 1.77 6.23 -2.03
N ALA A 33 1.59 4.91 -2.17
CA ALA A 33 1.00 4.09 -1.12
C ALA A 33 1.85 4.10 0.18
N ILE A 34 3.17 4.08 0.05
CA ILE A 34 4.11 4.14 1.18
C ILE A 34 4.07 5.52 1.85
N GLU A 35 4.03 6.60 1.06
CA GLU A 35 3.93 7.96 1.61
C GLU A 35 2.59 8.18 2.33
N ILE A 36 1.46 7.74 1.76
CA ILE A 36 0.15 7.78 2.42
C ILE A 36 0.19 6.96 3.73
N ALA A 37 0.86 5.81 3.75
CA ALA A 37 1.00 4.98 4.94
C ALA A 37 1.84 5.64 6.04
N LYS A 38 2.85 6.45 5.70
CA LYS A 38 3.61 7.25 6.67
C LYS A 38 2.78 8.39 7.27
N VAL A 39 1.86 8.96 6.49
CA VAL A 39 1.03 10.09 6.94
C VAL A 39 -0.15 9.63 7.80
N PHE A 40 -0.83 8.54 7.40
CA PHE A 40 -2.10 8.13 8.02
C PHE A 40 -2.00 6.84 8.84
N GLY A 41 -0.95 6.04 8.63
CA GLY A 41 -0.74 4.77 9.33
C GLY A 41 -0.01 4.91 10.66
N SER A 42 0.46 3.78 11.16
CA SER A 42 1.40 3.72 12.28
C SER A 42 2.85 3.87 11.80
N ASP A 43 3.80 4.03 12.72
CA ASP A 43 5.25 4.04 12.42
C ASP A 43 5.71 2.79 11.63
N LYS A 44 4.95 1.69 11.69
CA LYS A 44 5.25 0.43 11.00
C LYS A 44 4.53 0.28 9.67
N SER A 45 3.57 1.16 9.37
CA SER A 45 2.69 1.02 8.21
C SER A 45 3.45 1.14 6.89
N GLY A 46 4.37 2.11 6.75
CA GLY A 46 5.18 2.24 5.53
C GLY A 46 5.97 0.97 5.19
N ALA A 47 6.66 0.38 6.17
CA ALA A 47 7.42 -0.86 6.00
C ALA A 47 6.50 -2.07 5.73
N PHE A 48 5.34 -2.13 6.41
CA PHE A 48 4.35 -3.17 6.17
C PHE A 48 3.80 -3.12 4.74
N ILE A 49 3.40 -1.94 4.27
CA ILE A 49 2.87 -1.73 2.92
C ILE A 49 3.92 -2.09 1.87
N ASN A 50 5.15 -1.61 2.02
CA ASN A 50 6.26 -1.95 1.13
C ASN A 50 6.44 -3.48 1.02
N GLY A 51 6.53 -4.18 2.17
CA GLY A 51 6.70 -5.63 2.18
C GLY A 51 5.53 -6.42 1.59
N VAL A 52 4.30 -5.91 1.66
CA VAL A 52 3.13 -6.56 1.05
C VAL A 52 3.11 -6.33 -0.46
N ILE A 53 3.36 -5.11 -0.93
CA ILE A 53 3.30 -4.82 -2.38
C ILE A 53 4.49 -5.46 -3.13
N ASP A 54 5.68 -5.51 -2.53
CA ASP A 54 6.84 -6.24 -3.07
C ASP A 54 6.56 -7.75 -3.28
N SER A 55 5.61 -8.33 -2.52
CA SER A 55 5.20 -9.72 -2.71
C SER A 55 4.15 -9.92 -3.81
N PHE A 56 3.58 -8.83 -4.31
CA PHE A 56 2.47 -8.82 -5.26
C PHE A 56 2.89 -8.47 -6.69
N VAL A 57 3.92 -7.63 -6.81
CA VAL A 57 4.57 -7.24 -8.08
C VAL A 57 5.69 -8.23 -8.41
#